data_AF-A0A484HIY3-F1
#
_entry.id   AF-A0A484HIY3-F1
#
_cell.length_a   1.000
_cell.length_b   1.000
_cell.length_c   1.000
_cell.angle_alpha   90.00
_cell.angle_beta   90.00
_cell.angle_gamma   90.00
#
_symmetry.space_group_name_H-M   'P 1'
#
loop_
_entity.id
_entity.type
_entity.pdbx_description
1 polymer ?
#
loop_
_entity_poly.entity_id
_entity_poly.type
_entity_poly.pdbx_seq_one_letter_code
_entity_poly.pdbx_strand_id
1 'polypeptide(L)' 'MFYAVSALGTRHGFATSKHGQLIGWFNKEFIKTGVFKRNYGKTLRDAFEIRKQGDYDAFIEF' A
#
# COMPACT_ATOMS: atom_id res chain seq x y z
N MET A 1 -7.99 0.10 1.05
CA MET A 1 -6.82 0.98 0.74
C MET A 1 -6.26 0.77 -0.67
N PHE A 2 -6.11 -0.47 -1.17
CA PHE A 2 -5.60 -0.75 -2.52
C PHE A 2 -6.31 0.06 -3.63
N TYR A 3 -7.64 0.05 -3.69
CA TYR A 3 -8.38 0.77 -4.74
C TYR A 3 -8.22 2.30 -4.68
N ALA A 4 -8.12 2.89 -3.49
CA ALA A 4 -7.90 4.33 -3.36
C ALA A 4 -6.53 4.73 -3.93
N VAL A 5 -5.48 3.98 -3.59
CA VAL A 5 -4.13 4.21 -4.13
C VAL A 5 -4.05 3.86 -5.61
N SER A 6 -4.81 2.86 -6.06
CA SER A 6 -4.90 2.47 -7.48
C SER A 6 -5.56 3.58 -8.30
N ALA A 7 -6.67 4.16 -7.82
CA ALA A 7 -7.33 5.29 -8.48
C ALA A 7 -6.42 6.52 -8.56
N LEU A 8 -5.66 6.79 -7.48
CA LEU A 8 -4.63 7.83 -7.50
C LEU A 8 -3.53 7.50 -8.52
N GLY A 9 -3.06 6.25 -8.55
CA GLY A 9 -2.18 5.72 -9.60
C GLY A 9 -2.68 6.04 -10.99
N THR A 10 -3.89 5.60 -11.32
CA THR A 10 -4.50 5.78 -12.62
C THR A 10 -4.60 7.26 -13.00
N ARG A 11 -4.95 8.13 -12.05
CA ARG A 11 -4.96 9.58 -12.27
C ARG A 11 -3.58 10.15 -12.62
N HIS A 12 -2.51 9.53 -12.15
CA HIS A 12 -1.12 9.91 -12.41
C HIS A 12 -0.44 9.06 -13.49
N GLY A 13 -1.21 8.33 -14.32
CA GLY A 13 -0.67 7.52 -15.41
C GLY A 13 0.08 6.26 -14.97
N PHE A 14 -0.08 5.83 -13.71
CA PHE A 14 0.52 4.63 -13.17
C PHE A 14 -0.54 3.57 -12.86
N ALA A 15 -0.43 2.39 -13.45
CA ALA A 15 -1.34 1.27 -13.19
C ALA A 15 -0.55 -0.01 -12.93
N THR A 16 -0.94 -0.74 -11.88
CA THR A 16 -0.40 -2.07 -11.58
C THR A 16 -1.41 -2.84 -10.73
N SER A 17 -1.50 -4.14 -10.94
CA SER A 17 -2.22 -5.06 -10.06
C SER A 17 -1.36 -5.55 -8.89
N LYS A 18 -0.05 -5.27 -8.89
CA LYS A 18 0.88 -5.75 -7.87
C LYS A 18 0.91 -4.81 -6.68
N HIS A 19 0.39 -5.25 -5.54
CA HIS A 19 0.36 -4.46 -4.29
C HIS A 19 1.72 -3.84 -3.93
N GLY A 20 2.80 -4.63 -3.97
CA GLY A 20 4.14 -4.14 -3.64
C GLY A 20 4.63 -3.01 -4.56
N GLN A 21 4.35 -3.12 -5.87
CA GLN A 21 4.69 -2.06 -6.83
C GLN A 21 3.85 -0.80 -6.57
N LEU A 22 2.56 -0.95 -6.30
CA LEU A 22 1.68 0.18 -6.01
C LEU A 22 2.10 0.94 -4.74
N ILE A 23 2.45 0.22 -3.67
CA ILE A 23 2.94 0.81 -2.41
C ILE A 23 4.31 1.47 -2.61
N GLY A 24 5.21 0.84 -3.37
CA GLY A 24 6.52 1.41 -3.69
C GLY A 24 6.40 2.72 -4.48
N TRP A 25 5.55 2.71 -5.50
CA TRP A 25 5.22 3.89 -6.30
C TRP A 25 4.62 5.01 -5.43
N PHE A 26 3.61 4.72 -4.62
CA PHE A 26 2.99 5.72 -3.74
C PHE A 26 4.02 6.37 -2.78
N ASN A 27 4.90 5.56 -2.19
CA ASN A 27 5.94 6.07 -1.30
C ASN A 27 6.94 6.96 -2.04
N LYS A 28 7.31 6.60 -3.27
CA LYS A 28 8.23 7.39 -4.08
C LYS A 28 7.61 8.74 -4.48
N GLU A 29 6.38 8.72 -4.99
CA GLU A 29 5.77 9.89 -5.62
C GLU A 29 5.16 10.88 -4.60
N PHE A 30 4.68 10.41 -3.45
CA PHE A 30 3.99 11.29 -2.49
C PHE A 30 4.62 11.38 -1.11
N ILE A 31 5.29 10.32 -0.62
CA ILE A 31 5.88 10.33 0.72
C ILE A 31 7.29 10.93 0.68
N LYS A 32 8.14 10.51 -0.27
CA LYS A 32 9.50 11.05 -0.42
C LYS A 32 9.51 12.51 -0.87
N THR A 33 8.51 12.93 -1.64
CA THR A 33 8.34 14.31 -2.14
C THR A 33 7.68 15.22 -1.09
N GLY A 34 7.22 14.68 0.03
CA GLY A 34 6.60 15.44 1.12
C GLY A 34 5.15 15.87 0.88
N VAL A 35 4.51 15.42 -0.21
CA VAL A 35 3.09 15.71 -0.49
C VAL A 35 2.18 15.13 0.59
N PHE A 36 2.48 13.91 1.06
CA PHE A 36 1.84 13.31 2.22
C PHE A 36 2.84 13.12 3.36
N LYS A 37 2.34 13.24 4.59
CA LYS A 37 3.09 12.91 5.80
C LYS A 37 3.51 11.43 5.78
N ARG A 38 4.68 11.13 6.36
CA ARG A 38 5.25 9.76 6.40
C ARG A 38 4.32 8.72 7.03
N ASN A 39 3.45 9.12 7.95
CA ASN A 39 2.48 8.22 8.58
C ASN A 39 1.53 7.57 7.56
N TYR A 40 1.15 8.26 6.48
CA TYR A 40 0.28 7.67 5.45
C TYR A 40 0.95 6.50 4.73
N GLY A 41 2.27 6.60 4.45
CA GLY A 41 3.04 5.49 3.87
C GLY A 41 3.12 4.29 4.82
N LYS A 42 3.26 4.54 6.12
CA LYS A 42 3.22 3.51 7.16
C LYS A 42 1.84 2.84 7.24
N THR A 43 0.78 3.63 7.37
CA THR A 43 -0.61 3.11 7.43
C THR A 43 -0.95 2.25 6.21
N LEU A 44 -0.52 2.66 5.01
CA LEU A 44 -0.75 1.88 3.79
C LEU A 44 -0.04 0.52 3.83
N ARG A 45 1.20 0.48 4.31
CA ARG A 45 1.95 -0.77 4.47
C ARG A 45 1.32 -1.65 5.54
N ASP A 46 1.02 -1.09 6.71
CA ASP A 46 0.46 -1.84 7.84
C ASP A 46 -0.88 -2.48 7.45
N ALA A 47 -1.76 -1.75 6.76
CA ALA A 47 -3.02 -2.32 6.28
C ALA A 47 -2.83 -3.44 5.25
N PHE A 48 -1.79 -3.37 4.41
CA PHE A 48 -1.47 -4.46 3.48
C PHE A 48 -0.97 -5.71 4.21
N GLU A 49 -0.11 -5.54 5.22
CA GLU A 49 0.41 -6.63 6.03
C GLU A 49 -0.68 -7.28 6.87
N ILE A 50 -1.54 -6.49 7.54
CA ILE A 50 -2.69 -7.01 8.31
C ILE A 50 -3.62 -7.85 7.43
N ARG A 51 -3.91 -7.39 6.20
CA ARG A 51 -4.72 -8.17 5.26
C ARG A 51 -4.02 -9.47 4.87
N LYS A 52 -2.73 -9.42 4.54
CA LYS A 52 -1.95 -10.61 4.19
C LYS A 52 -1.94 -11.61 5.36
N GLN A 53 -1.80 -11.11 6.58
CA GLN A 53 -1.84 -11.93 7.79
C GLN A 53 -3.21 -12.61 7.95
N GLY A 54 -4.29 -11.84 7.88
CA GLY A 54 -5.65 -12.39 7.98
C GLY A 54 -6.00 -13.41 6.88
N ASP A 55 -5.45 -13.25 5.68
CA ASP A 55 -5.74 -14.12 4.54
C ASP A 55 -4.87 -15.40 4.51
N TYR A 56 -3.65 -15.35 5.05
CA TYR A 56 -2.65 -16.40 4.82
C TYR A 56 -1.95 -16.93 6.08
N ASP A 57 -2.01 -16.26 7.23
CA ASP A 57 -1.46 -16.85 8.45
C ASP A 57 -2.40 -17.95 8.95
N ALA A 58 -1.90 -19.18 8.98
CA ALA A 58 -2.54 -20.26 9.71
C ALA A 58 -2.31 -20.04 11.20
N PHE A 59 -3.39 -19.89 11.98
CA PHE A 59 -3.30 -19.93 13.43
C PHE A 59 -2.84 -21.34 13.83
N ILE A 60 -1.62 -21.46 14.34
CA ILE A 60 -1.14 -22.69 14.98
C ILE A 60 -1.36 -22.51 16.49
N GLU A 61 -2.39 -23.17 17.02
CA GLU A 61 -2.54 -23.37 18.46
C GLU A 61 -1.73 -24.62 18.85
N PHE A 62 -0.92 -24.52 19.92
CA PHE A 62 -0.15 -25.61 20.52
C PHE A 62 -0.80 -26.06 21.82
#